data_AF-A0A7C4TTM6-F1
#
_entry.id   AF-A0A7C4TTM6-F1
#
_cell.length_a   1.000
_cell.length_b   1.000
_cell.length_c   1.000
_cell.angle_alpha   90.00
_cell.angle_beta   90.00
_cell.angle_gamma   90.00
#
_symmetry.space_group_name_H-M   'P 1'
#
loop_
_entity.id
_entity.type
_entity.pdbx_description
1 polymer ?
#
loop_
_entity_poly.entity_id
_entity_poly.type
_entity_poly.pdbx_seq_one_letter_code
_entity_poly.pdbx_strand_id
1 'polypeptide(L)'
;MKTASQSVYASLQNAFGSRHIYHTHRLGAEIAAGEKLTHRSYVKQVRALRALADRSAPQFIVTIMRDPVARLYSNIFHREAALIARAAAMDDLDSISGVLWARASAILDRNKDYYIREFLPLGLNIMAPNTEVGRTFLVFRMEDLEVTFPATLKRVTGKQVSLIHKNDASHYGPPTAYDWLKRRFVLPSGLIDELYEDKVVRHFYTDGEIRAFRERLRSNARKKSSEPLTV
;
A
#
# COMPACT_ATOMS: atom_id res chain seq x y z
N MET A 1 4.43 3.81 -0.67
CA MET A 1 3.17 3.28 -0.11
C MET A 1 3.47 1.89 0.42
N LYS A 2 3.05 1.56 1.66
CA LYS A 2 3.31 0.23 2.25
C LYS A 2 2.24 -0.78 1.82
N THR A 3 2.35 -1.19 0.57
CA THR A 3 1.77 -2.42 0.04
C THR A 3 2.92 -3.42 -0.03
N ALA A 4 2.66 -4.74 0.04
CA ALA A 4 3.68 -5.81 -0.01
C ALA A 4 4.49 -5.89 -1.33
N SER A 5 4.66 -4.75 -2.00
CA SER A 5 5.39 -4.52 -3.24
C SER A 5 6.83 -5.03 -3.21
N GLN A 6 7.55 -4.94 -2.09
CA GLN A 6 8.91 -5.50 -2.00
C GLN A 6 8.91 -7.03 -2.02
N SER A 7 7.95 -7.66 -1.33
CA SER A 7 7.73 -9.11 -1.36
C SER A 7 7.39 -9.56 -2.78
N VAL A 8 6.43 -8.89 -3.43
CA VAL A 8 6.05 -9.18 -4.83
C VAL A 8 7.22 -8.96 -5.79
N TYR A 9 7.94 -7.84 -5.66
CA TYR A 9 9.10 -7.55 -6.49
C TYR A 9 10.18 -8.64 -6.37
N ALA A 10 10.55 -9.02 -5.16
CA ALA A 10 11.52 -10.09 -4.93
C ALA A 10 11.05 -11.43 -5.51
N SER A 11 9.76 -11.76 -5.35
CA SER A 11 9.15 -12.98 -5.90
C SER A 11 9.24 -13.02 -7.43
N LEU A 12 8.92 -11.89 -8.08
CA LEU A 12 9.00 -11.76 -9.53
C LEU A 12 10.45 -11.81 -10.03
N GLN A 13 11.37 -11.14 -9.35
CA GLN A 13 12.80 -11.20 -9.69
C GLN A 13 13.34 -12.63 -9.59
N ASN A 14 12.93 -13.38 -8.56
CA ASN A 14 13.33 -14.77 -8.39
C ASN A 14 12.80 -15.66 -9.53
N ALA A 15 11.57 -15.45 -9.99
CA ALA A 15 10.95 -16.29 -11.03
C ALA A 15 11.30 -15.90 -12.48
N PHE A 16 11.57 -14.62 -12.74
CA PHE A 16 11.73 -14.08 -14.10
C PHE A 16 13.09 -13.40 -14.34
N GLY A 17 13.93 -13.27 -13.32
CA GLY A 17 15.17 -12.52 -13.37
C GLY A 17 14.97 -11.01 -13.25
N SER A 18 15.99 -10.29 -12.82
CA SER A 18 15.91 -8.85 -12.51
C SER A 18 15.83 -7.93 -13.73
N ARG A 19 16.30 -8.39 -14.90
CA ARG A 19 16.39 -7.56 -16.13
C ARG A 19 15.02 -7.16 -16.71
N HIS A 20 13.96 -7.86 -16.33
CA HIS A 20 12.62 -7.68 -16.89
C HIS A 20 11.59 -7.16 -15.88
N ILE A 21 11.99 -6.93 -14.63
CA ILE A 21 11.08 -6.51 -13.55
C ILE A 21 11.45 -5.09 -13.11
N TYR A 22 10.49 -4.19 -13.25
CA TYR A 22 10.61 -2.78 -12.91
C TYR A 22 9.65 -2.46 -11.76
N HIS A 23 10.12 -1.71 -10.77
CA HIS A 23 9.35 -1.34 -9.59
C HIS A 23 9.33 0.18 -9.43
N THR A 24 8.14 0.76 -9.42
CA THR A 24 7.92 2.20 -9.21
C THR A 24 6.81 2.43 -8.19
N HIS A 25 6.87 3.58 -7.50
CA HIS A 25 5.84 4.02 -6.56
C HIS A 25 4.96 5.15 -7.11
N ARG A 26 5.28 5.65 -8.31
CA ARG A 26 4.54 6.74 -8.95
C ARG A 26 4.46 6.47 -10.46
N LEU A 27 3.29 6.72 -11.00
CA LEU A 27 2.92 6.47 -12.39
C LEU A 27 2.33 7.71 -13.06
N GLY A 28 2.06 8.77 -12.30
CA GLY A 28 1.36 9.98 -12.77
C GLY A 28 1.95 10.65 -14.01
N ALA A 29 1.07 11.36 -14.72
CA ALA A 29 1.34 12.01 -16.01
C ALA A 29 2.56 12.94 -16.00
N GLU A 30 2.85 13.65 -14.90
CA GLU A 30 4.04 14.51 -14.79
C GLU A 30 5.35 13.71 -14.92
N ILE A 31 5.37 12.54 -14.30
CA ILE A 31 6.50 11.60 -14.36
C ILE A 31 6.55 10.98 -15.76
N ALA A 32 5.39 10.62 -16.31
CA ALA A 32 5.27 10.15 -17.68
C ALA A 32 5.57 11.23 -18.73
N ALA A 33 5.57 12.52 -18.39
CA ALA A 33 5.95 13.67 -19.23
C ALA A 33 7.41 14.08 -19.03
N GLY A 34 8.03 13.71 -17.91
CA GLY A 34 9.41 14.05 -17.55
C GLY A 34 9.55 15.41 -16.84
N GLU A 35 8.43 16.04 -16.50
CA GLU A 35 8.40 17.32 -15.81
C GLU A 35 8.63 17.10 -14.30
N LYS A 36 9.51 17.92 -13.70
CA LYS A 36 9.81 17.94 -12.25
C LYS A 36 10.47 16.68 -11.65
N LEU A 37 11.15 15.85 -12.44
CA LEU A 37 11.94 14.74 -11.91
C LEU A 37 13.32 15.20 -11.42
N THR A 38 13.41 15.65 -10.17
CA THR A 38 14.69 16.05 -9.56
C THR A 38 15.57 14.86 -9.16
N HIS A 39 15.01 13.66 -9.00
CA HIS A 39 15.75 12.47 -8.58
C HIS A 39 16.12 11.56 -9.76
N ARG A 40 17.42 11.35 -9.96
CA ARG A 40 18.03 10.58 -11.08
C ARG A 40 17.44 9.17 -11.26
N SER A 41 17.03 8.53 -10.16
CA SER A 41 16.42 7.19 -10.18
C SER A 41 15.05 7.15 -10.87
N TYR A 42 14.22 8.18 -10.71
CA TYR A 42 12.90 8.24 -11.33
C TYR A 42 12.99 8.43 -12.84
N VAL A 43 13.89 9.30 -13.31
CA VAL A 43 14.12 9.51 -14.76
C VAL A 43 14.49 8.19 -15.45
N LYS A 44 15.35 7.38 -14.81
CA LYS A 44 15.74 6.07 -15.35
C LYS A 44 14.56 5.10 -15.40
N GLN A 45 13.71 5.08 -14.37
CA GLN A 45 12.51 4.23 -14.33
C GLN A 45 11.49 4.65 -15.38
N VAL A 46 11.25 5.94 -15.57
CA VAL A 46 10.34 6.46 -16.61
C VAL A 46 10.82 6.10 -18.00
N ARG A 47 12.10 6.34 -18.30
CA ARG A 47 12.68 5.98 -19.60
C ARG A 47 12.56 4.49 -19.85
N ALA A 48 12.79 3.66 -18.83
CA ALA A 48 12.60 2.22 -18.95
C ALA A 48 11.13 1.85 -19.19
N LEU A 49 10.18 2.46 -18.46
CA LEU A 49 8.75 2.22 -18.64
C LEU A 49 8.26 2.65 -20.03
N ARG A 50 8.71 3.81 -20.54
CA ARG A 50 8.41 4.25 -21.91
C ARG A 50 9.02 3.30 -22.95
N ALA A 51 10.30 2.96 -22.81
CA ALA A 51 10.96 2.02 -23.72
C ALA A 51 10.38 0.59 -23.66
N LEU A 52 9.73 0.23 -22.56
CA LEU A 52 8.91 -0.99 -22.49
C LEU A 52 7.61 -0.76 -23.22
N ALA A 53 6.88 0.32 -22.95
CA ALA A 53 5.59 0.63 -23.58
C ALA A 53 5.61 0.55 -25.12
N ASP A 54 6.77 0.83 -25.73
CA ASP A 54 7.02 0.77 -27.18
C ASP A 54 7.33 -0.65 -27.71
N ARG A 55 7.40 -1.67 -26.84
CA ARG A 55 7.68 -3.07 -27.24
C ARG A 55 6.39 -3.82 -27.57
N SER A 56 6.45 -4.67 -28.60
CA SER A 56 5.40 -5.61 -28.97
C SER A 56 5.27 -6.82 -28.02
N ALA A 57 6.18 -6.98 -27.06
CA ALA A 57 6.15 -8.08 -26.11
C ALA A 57 5.03 -7.90 -25.08
N PRO A 58 4.34 -8.99 -24.66
CA PRO A 58 3.33 -8.93 -23.62
C PRO A 58 3.86 -8.31 -22.32
N GLN A 59 3.09 -7.39 -21.74
CA GLN A 59 3.47 -6.67 -20.54
C GLN A 59 2.51 -6.97 -19.41
N PHE A 60 3.06 -7.23 -18.22
CA PHE A 60 2.27 -7.37 -17.01
C PHE A 60 2.52 -6.16 -16.11
N ILE A 61 1.46 -5.44 -15.78
CA ILE A 61 1.51 -4.36 -14.80
C ILE A 61 0.87 -4.89 -13.53
N VAL A 62 1.68 -5.06 -12.48
CA VAL A 62 1.24 -5.61 -11.19
C VAL A 62 1.08 -4.47 -10.20
N THR A 63 -0.10 -4.37 -9.58
CA THR A 63 -0.35 -3.45 -8.46
C THR A 63 -1.02 -4.19 -7.31
N ILE A 64 -0.96 -3.58 -6.12
CA ILE A 64 -1.46 -4.18 -4.89
C ILE A 64 -2.34 -3.15 -4.18
N MET A 65 -3.59 -3.52 -3.95
CA MET A 65 -4.55 -2.87 -3.06
C MET A 65 -4.33 -3.37 -1.63
N ARG A 66 -4.64 -2.53 -0.65
CA ARG A 66 -4.62 -2.89 0.78
C ARG A 66 -5.75 -2.16 1.47
N ASP A 67 -6.30 -2.72 2.55
CA ASP A 67 -7.22 -2.04 3.45
C ASP A 67 -6.75 -0.58 3.68
N PRO A 68 -7.57 0.43 3.33
CA PRO A 68 -7.17 1.84 3.39
C PRO A 68 -6.74 2.27 4.79
N VAL A 69 -7.35 1.69 5.85
CA VAL A 69 -7.00 2.00 7.24
C VAL A 69 -5.67 1.37 7.61
N ALA A 70 -5.47 0.08 7.32
CA ALA A 70 -4.17 -0.58 7.55
C ALA A 70 -3.04 0.12 6.79
N ARG A 71 -3.31 0.58 5.57
CA ARG A 71 -2.40 1.39 4.75
C ARG A 71 -2.08 2.73 5.41
N LEU A 72 -3.07 3.41 5.99
CA LEU A 72 -2.88 4.67 6.72
C LEU A 72 -1.94 4.48 7.92
N TYR A 73 -2.23 3.52 8.80
CA TYR A 73 -1.36 3.22 9.95
C TYR A 73 0.07 2.91 9.53
N SER A 74 0.23 2.09 8.49
CA SER A 74 1.55 1.71 8.00
C SER A 74 2.32 2.90 7.41
N ASN A 75 1.62 3.83 6.75
CA ASN A 75 2.24 5.07 6.25
C ASN A 75 2.63 6.03 7.38
N ILE A 76 1.78 6.22 8.38
CA ILE A 76 2.08 7.04 9.57
C ILE A 76 3.31 6.48 10.26
N PHE A 77 3.26 5.19 10.60
CA PHE A 77 4.34 4.54 11.33
C PHE A 77 5.67 4.61 10.58
N HIS A 78 5.68 4.40 9.26
CA HIS A 78 6.92 4.49 8.49
C HIS A 78 7.48 5.91 8.38
N ARG A 79 6.62 6.92 8.24
CA ARG A 79 7.06 8.32 8.10
C ARG A 79 7.49 8.92 9.42
N GLU A 80 6.76 8.59 10.47
CA GLU A 80 6.93 9.16 11.79
C GLU A 80 7.69 8.20 12.73
N ALA A 81 8.37 7.18 12.19
CA ALA A 81 9.05 6.15 12.99
C ALA A 81 9.99 6.75 14.04
N ALA A 82 10.76 7.77 13.66
CA ALA A 82 11.67 8.47 14.57
C ALA A 82 10.92 9.26 15.66
N LEU A 83 9.83 9.95 15.30
CA LEU A 83 9.00 10.69 16.26
C LEU A 83 8.34 9.73 17.27
N ILE A 84 7.76 8.64 16.76
CA ILE A 84 7.13 7.60 17.58
C ILE A 84 8.16 6.94 18.48
N ALA A 85 9.34 6.57 17.96
CA ALA A 85 10.40 5.97 18.76
C ALA A 85 10.90 6.92 19.87
N ARG A 86 11.06 8.21 19.56
CA ARG A 86 11.45 9.22 20.54
C ARG A 86 10.41 9.38 21.64
N ALA A 87 9.14 9.52 21.27
CA ALA A 87 8.06 9.67 22.24
C ALA A 87 7.90 8.41 23.10
N ALA A 88 8.10 7.22 22.52
CA ALA A 88 8.09 5.96 23.26
C ALA A 88 9.24 5.86 24.26
N ALA A 89 10.43 6.35 23.91
CA ALA A 89 11.56 6.41 24.83
C ALA A 89 11.35 7.40 25.99
N MET A 90 10.44 8.37 25.83
CA MET A 90 10.11 9.37 26.85
C MET A 90 8.84 9.04 27.65
N ASP A 91 8.18 7.91 27.37
CA ASP A 91 6.84 7.57 27.87
C ASP A 91 5.80 8.71 27.66
N ASP A 92 5.99 9.52 26.62
CA ASP A 92 5.18 10.71 26.31
C ASP A 92 4.53 10.59 24.93
N LEU A 93 3.99 9.42 24.65
CA LEU A 93 3.36 9.16 23.36
C LEU A 93 2.01 9.89 23.19
N ASP A 94 1.35 10.25 24.29
CA ASP A 94 0.09 10.98 24.24
C ASP A 94 0.30 12.43 23.73
N SER A 95 1.47 13.05 23.97
CA SER A 95 1.77 14.41 23.46
C SER A 95 1.90 14.48 21.95
N ILE A 96 2.30 13.38 21.28
CA ILE A 96 2.46 13.36 19.82
C ILE A 96 1.15 13.01 19.08
N SER A 97 0.08 12.65 19.79
CA SER A 97 -1.20 12.23 19.19
C SER A 97 -1.78 13.28 18.23
N GLY A 98 -1.78 14.56 18.62
CA GLY A 98 -2.24 15.67 17.79
C GLY A 98 -1.39 15.86 16.53
N VAL A 99 -0.07 15.68 16.63
CA VAL A 99 0.84 15.74 15.48
C VAL A 99 0.57 14.58 14.52
N LEU A 100 0.47 13.35 15.04
CA LEU A 100 0.15 12.17 14.24
C LEU A 100 -1.21 12.33 13.55
N TRP A 101 -2.17 12.98 14.20
CA TRP A 101 -3.47 13.31 13.62
C TRP A 101 -3.37 14.25 12.43
N ALA A 102 -2.71 15.39 12.60
CA ALA A 102 -2.50 16.34 11.52
C ALA A 102 -1.81 15.69 10.31
N ARG A 103 -0.84 14.79 10.57
CA ARG A 103 -0.15 14.03 9.51
C ARG A 103 -1.06 12.99 8.86
N ALA A 104 -1.86 12.27 9.63
CA ALA A 104 -2.83 11.30 9.12
C ALA A 104 -3.81 11.95 8.15
N SER A 105 -4.42 13.07 8.54
CA SER A 105 -5.34 13.83 7.69
C SER A 105 -4.68 14.26 6.37
N ALA A 106 -3.46 14.81 6.44
CA ALA A 106 -2.71 15.18 5.24
C ALA A 106 -2.32 13.96 4.36
N ILE A 107 -2.15 12.77 4.94
CA ILE A 107 -1.94 11.54 4.17
C ILE A 107 -3.24 11.11 3.49
N LEU A 108 -4.36 11.25 4.17
CA LEU A 108 -5.67 10.86 3.67
C LEU A 108 -6.10 11.73 2.49
N ASP A 109 -6.01 13.05 2.61
CA ASP A 109 -6.38 13.96 1.52
C ASP A 109 -5.58 13.69 0.26
N ARG A 110 -4.28 13.39 0.39
CA ARG A 110 -3.44 13.00 -0.76
C ARG A 110 -3.82 11.66 -1.39
N ASN A 111 -4.48 10.79 -0.63
CA ASN A 111 -4.78 9.42 -1.02
C ASN A 111 -6.23 9.19 -1.49
N LYS A 112 -7.16 10.12 -1.26
CA LYS A 112 -8.59 9.98 -1.60
C LYS A 112 -8.84 9.57 -3.06
N ASP A 113 -7.96 9.99 -3.98
CA ASP A 113 -8.03 9.57 -5.39
C ASP A 113 -6.72 8.96 -5.91
N TYR A 114 -5.85 8.44 -5.04
CA TYR A 114 -4.51 8.00 -5.45
C TYR A 114 -4.57 7.06 -6.65
N TYR A 115 -5.43 6.04 -6.60
CA TYR A 115 -5.50 5.07 -7.68
C TYR A 115 -6.06 5.65 -8.98
N ILE A 116 -7.07 6.51 -8.89
CA ILE A 116 -7.64 7.13 -10.09
C ILE A 116 -6.62 8.09 -10.69
N ARG A 117 -6.02 8.94 -9.86
CA ARG A 117 -5.03 9.95 -10.29
C ARG A 117 -3.77 9.33 -10.89
N GLU A 118 -3.30 8.19 -10.38
CA GLU A 118 -2.05 7.57 -10.87
C GLU A 118 -2.27 6.63 -12.06
N PHE A 119 -3.40 5.93 -12.12
CA PHE A 119 -3.63 4.89 -13.12
C PHE A 119 -4.45 5.40 -14.31
N LEU A 120 -5.47 6.24 -14.10
CA LEU A 120 -6.33 6.72 -15.18
C LEU A 120 -5.56 7.49 -16.27
N PRO A 121 -4.57 8.36 -15.96
CA PRO A 121 -3.79 9.04 -17.00
C PRO A 121 -2.93 8.10 -17.85
N LEU A 122 -2.73 6.85 -17.40
CA LEU A 122 -2.05 5.82 -18.18
C LEU A 122 -3.03 4.97 -19.02
N GLY A 123 -4.31 5.37 -19.10
CA GLY A 123 -5.37 4.57 -19.71
C GLY A 123 -5.82 3.40 -18.82
N LEU A 124 -5.29 3.28 -17.60
CA LEU A 124 -5.53 2.14 -16.74
C LEU A 124 -6.72 2.43 -15.81
N ASN A 125 -7.89 1.91 -16.18
CA ASN A 125 -9.05 1.92 -15.29
C ASN A 125 -9.03 0.70 -14.36
N ILE A 126 -8.49 0.85 -13.14
CA ILE A 126 -8.39 -0.29 -12.20
C ILE A 126 -9.75 -0.87 -11.78
N MET A 127 -10.83 -0.18 -12.09
CA MET A 127 -12.21 -0.53 -11.78
C MET A 127 -12.89 -1.32 -12.91
N ALA A 128 -12.20 -1.50 -14.03
CA ALA A 128 -12.71 -2.22 -15.20
C ALA A 128 -11.72 -3.32 -15.63
N PRO A 129 -12.20 -4.35 -16.33
CA PRO A 129 -11.32 -5.33 -16.96
C PRO A 129 -10.49 -4.65 -18.06
N ASN A 130 -9.26 -4.24 -17.74
CA ASN A 130 -8.36 -3.66 -18.74
C ASN A 130 -7.68 -4.79 -19.51
N THR A 131 -8.14 -5.00 -20.75
CA THR A 131 -7.37 -5.74 -21.76
C THR A 131 -7.01 -4.77 -22.88
N GLU A 132 -6.02 -3.91 -22.63
CA GLU A 132 -5.35 -3.24 -23.75
C GLU A 132 -4.56 -4.29 -24.52
N VAL A 133 -4.59 -4.23 -25.85
CA VAL A 133 -3.82 -5.15 -26.70
C VAL A 133 -2.34 -5.07 -26.31
N GLY A 134 -1.78 -6.20 -25.86
CA GLY A 134 -0.38 -6.31 -25.43
C GLY A 134 -0.10 -6.00 -23.96
N ARG A 135 -1.08 -5.56 -23.16
CA ARG A 135 -0.89 -5.30 -21.71
C ARG A 135 -1.93 -6.00 -20.86
N THR A 136 -1.46 -6.71 -19.84
CA THR A 136 -2.29 -7.34 -18.82
C THR A 136 -2.09 -6.65 -17.48
N PHE A 137 -3.18 -6.14 -16.93
CA PHE A 137 -3.17 -5.48 -15.62
C PHE A 137 -3.58 -6.48 -14.53
N LEU A 138 -2.73 -6.64 -13.52
CA LEU A 138 -2.96 -7.55 -12.40
C LEU A 138 -3.06 -6.73 -11.12
N VAL A 139 -4.26 -6.69 -10.54
CA VAL A 139 -4.52 -6.08 -9.24
C VAL A 139 -4.69 -7.18 -8.20
N PHE A 140 -3.88 -7.13 -7.15
CA PHE A 140 -4.02 -8.03 -6.01
C PHE A 140 -4.50 -7.28 -4.79
N ARG A 141 -5.34 -7.90 -3.96
CA ARG A 141 -5.57 -7.42 -2.59
C ARG A 141 -4.46 -7.99 -1.72
N MET A 142 -3.92 -7.16 -0.83
CA MET A 142 -2.83 -7.58 0.07
C MET A 142 -3.32 -8.68 1.01
N GLU A 143 -4.59 -8.64 1.38
CA GLU A 143 -5.27 -9.56 2.28
C GLU A 143 -5.37 -10.99 1.70
N ASP A 144 -5.42 -11.14 0.37
CA ASP A 144 -5.49 -12.45 -0.30
C ASP A 144 -4.22 -12.77 -1.10
N LEU A 145 -3.14 -11.99 -0.90
CA LEU A 145 -1.99 -12.03 -1.77
C LEU A 145 -1.36 -13.43 -1.80
N GLU A 146 -1.28 -14.11 -0.66
CA GLU A 146 -0.70 -15.47 -0.57
C GLU A 146 -1.43 -16.50 -1.44
N VAL A 147 -2.75 -16.39 -1.54
CA VAL A 147 -3.60 -17.34 -2.28
C VAL A 147 -3.68 -16.94 -3.75
N THR A 148 -3.96 -15.66 -4.01
CA THR A 148 -4.30 -15.17 -5.36
C THR A 148 -3.07 -14.95 -6.23
N PHE A 149 -1.93 -14.56 -5.66
CA PHE A 149 -0.74 -14.21 -6.42
C PHE A 149 -0.10 -15.42 -7.15
N PRO A 150 0.21 -16.55 -6.48
CA PRO A 150 0.81 -17.69 -7.16
C PRO A 150 -0.11 -18.28 -8.24
N ALA A 151 -1.40 -18.42 -7.93
CA ALA A 151 -2.39 -18.99 -8.85
C ALA A 151 -2.58 -18.10 -10.09
N THR A 152 -2.68 -16.78 -9.90
CA THR A 152 -2.84 -15.84 -11.02
C THR A 152 -1.61 -15.81 -11.89
N LEU A 153 -0.39 -15.76 -11.32
CA LEU A 153 0.83 -15.75 -12.11
C LEU A 153 1.03 -17.04 -12.89
N LYS A 154 0.71 -18.20 -12.31
CA LYS A 154 0.71 -19.48 -13.04
C LYS A 154 -0.23 -19.42 -14.24
N ARG A 155 -1.45 -18.91 -14.04
CA ARG A 155 -2.46 -18.79 -15.10
C ARG A 155 -2.01 -17.88 -16.24
N VAL A 156 -1.45 -16.71 -15.94
CA VAL A 156 -1.15 -15.69 -16.97
C VAL A 156 0.24 -15.80 -17.58
N THR A 157 1.20 -16.40 -16.87
CA THR A 157 2.60 -16.54 -17.33
C THR A 157 3.03 -17.97 -17.58
N GLY A 158 2.23 -18.97 -17.19
CA GLY A 158 2.61 -20.38 -17.19
C GLY A 158 3.60 -20.77 -16.08
N LYS A 159 4.15 -19.81 -15.32
CA LYS A 159 5.16 -20.06 -14.29
C LYS A 159 4.56 -20.09 -12.89
N GLN A 160 4.95 -21.10 -12.11
CA GLN A 160 4.70 -21.11 -10.67
C GLN A 160 5.59 -20.07 -9.98
N VAL A 161 4.98 -19.14 -9.24
CA VAL A 161 5.71 -18.09 -8.50
C VAL A 161 5.27 -18.13 -7.05
N SER A 162 6.20 -18.43 -6.15
CA SER A 162 5.95 -18.38 -4.70
C SER A 162 6.14 -16.96 -4.17
N LEU A 163 5.31 -16.55 -3.22
CA LEU A 163 5.45 -15.26 -2.55
C LEU A 163 6.63 -15.31 -1.56
N ILE A 164 7.63 -14.46 -1.76
CA ILE A 164 8.77 -14.27 -0.87
C ILE A 164 8.40 -13.19 0.15
N HIS A 165 8.29 -13.56 1.42
CA HIS A 165 7.97 -12.62 2.50
C HIS A 165 9.20 -11.80 2.89
N LYS A 166 9.40 -10.67 2.21
CA LYS A 166 10.45 -9.69 2.54
C LYS A 166 9.92 -8.67 3.56
N ASN A 167 9.36 -9.16 4.66
CA ASN A 167 8.96 -8.32 5.79
C ASN A 167 10.12 -8.28 6.77
N ASP A 168 11.06 -7.37 6.53
CA ASP A 168 12.05 -7.06 7.56
C ASP A 168 11.40 -6.17 8.61
N ALA A 169 10.62 -6.79 9.51
CA ALA A 169 10.03 -6.12 10.65
C ALA A 169 11.11 -5.63 11.64
N SER A 170 12.35 -6.13 11.52
CA SER A 170 13.46 -5.83 12.43
C SER A 170 13.90 -4.35 12.39
N HIS A 171 13.62 -3.63 11.30
CA HIS A 171 13.98 -2.22 11.18
C HIS A 171 13.02 -1.27 11.90
N TYR A 172 11.89 -1.75 12.43
CA TYR A 172 10.82 -0.91 12.94
C TYR A 172 10.85 -0.77 14.46
N GLY A 173 12.02 -0.46 15.03
CA GLY A 173 12.16 -0.21 16.46
C GLY A 173 11.62 -1.34 17.34
N PRO A 174 11.44 -1.09 18.64
CA PRO A 174 10.81 -2.08 19.51
C PRO A 174 9.36 -2.31 19.06
N PRO A 175 8.87 -3.57 19.02
CA PRO A 175 7.48 -3.93 18.70
C PRO A 175 6.43 -3.09 19.44
N THR A 176 6.80 -2.57 20.61
CA THR A 176 6.00 -1.71 21.48
C THR A 176 5.54 -0.42 20.80
N ALA A 177 6.33 0.21 19.93
CA ALA A 177 5.98 1.49 19.33
C ALA A 177 4.85 1.37 18.28
N TYR A 178 4.91 0.36 17.42
CA TYR A 178 3.84 0.09 16.44
C TYR A 178 2.57 -0.40 17.11
N ASP A 179 2.72 -1.28 18.11
CA ASP A 179 1.59 -1.77 18.89
C ASP A 179 0.96 -0.63 19.69
N TRP A 180 1.75 0.27 20.26
CA TRP A 180 1.23 1.49 20.88
C TRP A 180 0.45 2.34 19.89
N LEU A 181 0.99 2.60 18.69
CA LEU A 181 0.29 3.40 17.68
C LEU A 181 -1.06 2.77 17.35
N LYS A 182 -1.09 1.46 17.06
CA LYS A 182 -2.34 0.72 16.85
C LYS A 182 -3.26 0.79 18.06
N ARG A 183 -2.70 0.88 19.28
CA ARG A 183 -3.45 0.94 20.53
C ARG A 183 -4.10 2.30 20.75
N ARG A 184 -3.31 3.36 20.88
CA ARG A 184 -3.79 4.68 21.31
C ARG A 184 -4.27 5.58 20.17
N PHE A 185 -3.75 5.40 18.96
CA PHE A 185 -4.18 6.22 17.83
C PHE A 185 -5.49 5.69 17.26
N VAL A 186 -6.62 6.11 17.83
CA VAL A 186 -7.97 5.70 17.40
C VAL A 186 -8.50 6.67 16.34
N LEU A 187 -8.77 6.17 15.13
CA LEU A 187 -9.37 6.98 14.07
C LEU A 187 -10.83 7.35 14.39
N PRO A 188 -11.26 8.62 14.18
CA PRO A 188 -12.66 9.01 14.25
C PRO A 188 -13.51 8.12 13.37
N SER A 189 -14.68 7.71 13.87
CA SER A 189 -15.61 6.88 13.12
C SER A 189 -16.00 7.49 11.77
N GLY A 190 -16.29 8.79 11.74
CA GLY A 190 -16.62 9.50 10.50
C GLY A 190 -15.53 9.41 9.43
N LEU A 191 -14.26 9.39 9.83
CA LEU A 191 -13.14 9.24 8.90
C LEU A 191 -12.98 7.79 8.41
N ILE A 192 -13.21 6.81 9.30
CA ILE A 192 -13.24 5.39 8.91
C ILE A 192 -14.36 5.17 7.89
N ASP A 193 -15.53 5.77 8.13
CA ASP A 193 -16.66 5.66 7.23
C ASP A 193 -16.35 6.32 5.88
N GLU A 194 -15.84 7.56 5.87
CA GLU A 194 -15.40 8.22 4.64
C GLU A 194 -14.42 7.35 3.82
N LEU A 195 -13.44 6.73 4.49
CA LEU A 195 -12.47 5.84 3.83
C LEU A 195 -13.10 4.61 3.17
N TYR A 196 -14.12 4.01 3.80
CA TYR A 196 -14.80 2.82 3.29
C TYR A 196 -15.98 3.14 2.37
N GLU A 197 -16.44 4.39 2.32
CA GLU A 197 -17.38 4.88 1.31
C GLU A 197 -16.70 5.20 -0.03
N ASP A 198 -15.36 5.26 -0.06
CA ASP A 198 -14.61 5.46 -1.30
C ASP A 198 -14.96 4.39 -2.36
N LYS A 199 -15.24 4.85 -3.58
CA LYS A 199 -15.68 3.99 -4.68
C LYS A 199 -14.66 2.92 -5.03
N VAL A 200 -13.36 3.23 -4.97
CA VAL A 200 -12.30 2.26 -5.25
C VAL A 200 -12.27 1.20 -4.17
N VAL A 201 -12.39 1.59 -2.91
CA VAL A 201 -12.46 0.64 -1.79
C VAL A 201 -13.66 -0.29 -1.93
N ARG A 202 -14.84 0.23 -2.22
CA ARG A 202 -16.07 -0.57 -2.45
C ARG A 202 -16.02 -1.48 -3.68
N HIS A 203 -15.15 -1.19 -4.64
CA HIS A 203 -14.92 -2.08 -5.78
C HIS A 203 -14.06 -3.30 -5.41
N PHE A 204 -13.09 -3.12 -4.52
CA PHE A 204 -12.19 -4.22 -4.14
C PHE A 204 -12.64 -4.97 -2.88
N TYR A 205 -13.50 -4.41 -2.05
CA TYR A 205 -13.95 -5.04 -0.82
C TYR A 205 -15.47 -5.12 -0.77
N THR A 206 -15.96 -6.30 -0.40
CA THR A 206 -17.38 -6.52 -0.15
C THR A 206 -17.84 -5.82 1.11
N ASP A 207 -19.15 -5.56 1.24
CA ASP A 207 -19.71 -4.97 2.46
C ASP A 207 -19.43 -5.82 3.71
N GLY A 208 -19.37 -7.15 3.56
CA GLY A 208 -19.02 -8.07 4.64
C GLY A 208 -17.59 -7.87 5.14
N GLU A 209 -16.64 -7.75 4.22
CA GLU A 209 -15.23 -7.48 4.56
C GLU A 209 -15.06 -6.09 5.18
N ILE A 210 -15.71 -5.07 4.63
CA ILE A 210 -15.68 -3.72 5.19
C ILE A 210 -16.24 -3.71 6.61
N ARG A 211 -17.37 -4.39 6.87
CA ARG A 211 -17.92 -4.55 8.23
C ARG A 211 -16.90 -5.24 9.15
N ALA A 212 -16.29 -6.34 8.71
CA ALA A 212 -15.28 -7.05 9.49
C ALA A 212 -14.06 -6.15 9.80
N PHE A 213 -13.63 -5.31 8.87
CA PHE A 213 -12.56 -4.34 9.11
C PHE A 213 -12.96 -3.30 10.17
N ARG A 214 -14.17 -2.74 10.08
CA ARG A 214 -14.72 -1.81 11.08
C ARG A 214 -14.80 -2.46 12.47
N GLU A 215 -15.28 -3.69 12.56
CA GLU A 215 -15.38 -4.44 13.82
C GLU A 215 -14.01 -4.73 14.42
N ARG A 216 -13.02 -5.08 13.60
CA ARG A 216 -11.62 -5.25 14.04
C ARG A 216 -11.07 -3.95 14.64
N LEU A 217 -11.36 -2.79 14.02
CA LEU A 217 -10.92 -1.50 14.55
C LEU A 217 -11.62 -1.16 15.89
N ARG A 218 -12.92 -1.42 15.99
CA ARG A 218 -13.71 -1.18 17.21
C ARG A 218 -13.34 -2.12 18.36
N SER A 219 -13.17 -3.42 18.08
CA SER A 219 -12.77 -4.41 19.08
C SER A 219 -11.37 -4.11 19.61
N ASN A 220 -10.46 -3.68 18.73
CA ASN A 220 -9.18 -3.14 19.15
C ASN A 220 -9.40 -1.95 20.08
N ALA A 221 -10.22 -0.95 19.74
CA ALA A 221 -10.47 0.18 20.64
C ALA A 221 -11.04 -0.23 22.02
N ARG A 222 -11.96 -1.20 22.08
CA ARG A 222 -12.61 -1.65 23.33
C ARG A 222 -11.70 -2.46 24.26
N LYS A 223 -10.94 -3.43 23.74
CA LYS A 223 -9.99 -4.20 24.56
C LYS A 223 -9.01 -3.29 25.33
N LYS A 224 -8.76 -2.10 24.78
CA LYS A 224 -7.78 -1.15 25.28
C LYS A 224 -8.31 -0.19 26.35
N SER A 225 -9.63 -0.06 26.51
CA SER A 225 -10.20 0.74 27.62
C SER A 225 -10.29 -0.07 28.93
N SER A 226 -10.08 -1.39 28.89
CA SER A 226 -10.25 -2.29 30.03
C SER A 226 -8.96 -2.87 30.61
N GLU A 227 -7.82 -2.77 29.92
CA GLU A 227 -6.54 -3.29 30.42
C GLU A 227 -5.70 -2.16 31.06
N PRO A 228 -5.36 -2.25 32.37
CA PRO A 228 -4.37 -1.35 32.96
C PRO A 228 -3.00 -1.61 32.30
N LEU A 229 -2.30 -0.54 31.94
CA LEU A 229 -0.97 -0.63 31.35
C LEU A 229 0.00 -1.15 32.40
N THR A 230 0.40 -2.41 32.26
CA THR A 230 1.58 -2.93 32.94
C THR A 230 2.79 -2.47 32.13
N VAL A 231 3.52 -1.50 32.68
CA VAL A 231 4.79 -0.98 32.13
C VAL A 231 5.93 -1.86 32.62
#